data_AF-A0AAW1VXT9-F1
#
_entry.id   AF-A0AAW1VXT9-F1
#
_cell.length_a   1.000
_cell.length_b   1.000
_cell.length_c   1.000
_cell.angle_alpha   90.00
_cell.angle_beta   90.00
_cell.angle_gamma   90.00
#
_symmetry.space_group_name_H-M   'P 1'
#
loop_
_entity.id
_entity.type
_entity.pdbx_description
1 polymer ?
#
loop_
_entity_poly.entity_id
_entity_poly.type
_entity_poly.pdbx_seq_one_letter_code
_entity_poly.pdbx_strand_id
1 'polypeptide(L)'
;MNHFVWSQPAKPQIGCICKEDGNDVSVTVRLYGPNTDYVISCGRKLQAIKYLSATGFGANLLVVFGNGMVQSFINARTLIPSNMINAKLAAEIAKELRRFH
;
A
#
# COMPACT_ATOMS: atom_id res chain seq x y z
N MET A 1 -2.68 -24.37 23.25
CA MET A 1 -2.28 -22.95 23.25
C MET A 1 -1.43 -22.71 22.01
N ASN A 2 -1.75 -21.65 21.24
CA ASN A 2 -1.06 -21.15 20.04
C ASN A 2 -1.11 -22.02 18.79
N HIS A 3 -1.98 -21.66 17.82
CA HIS A 3 -1.67 -21.65 16.39
C HIS A 3 -2.70 -20.77 15.65
N PHE A 4 -2.56 -19.45 15.78
CA PHE A 4 -3.16 -18.52 14.80
C PHE A 4 -2.08 -18.19 13.77
N VAL A 5 -2.06 -18.95 12.68
CA VAL A 5 -1.24 -18.64 11.50
C VAL A 5 -2.03 -17.65 10.66
N TRP A 6 -1.73 -16.36 10.77
CA TRP A 6 -2.15 -15.40 9.75
C TRP A 6 -1.16 -15.49 8.57
N SER A 7 -1.42 -16.41 7.64
CA SER A 7 -0.89 -16.30 6.28
C SER A 7 -2.02 -15.77 5.41
N GLN A 8 -2.21 -14.44 5.39
CA GLN A 8 -3.00 -13.87 4.30
C GLN A 8 -2.11 -13.80 3.06
N PRO A 9 -2.46 -14.46 1.94
CA PRO A 9 -1.81 -14.17 0.67
C PRO A 9 -2.00 -12.68 0.40
N ALA A 10 -0.96 -12.03 -0.14
CA ALA A 10 -1.02 -10.62 -0.53
C ALA A 10 -2.31 -10.39 -1.33
N LYS A 11 -3.22 -9.55 -0.80
CA LYS A 11 -4.48 -9.26 -1.49
C LYS A 11 -4.14 -8.78 -2.90
N PRO A 12 -4.75 -9.36 -3.96
CA PRO A 12 -4.51 -8.91 -5.31
C PRO A 12 -4.88 -7.42 -5.38
N GLN A 13 -3.87 -6.58 -5.61
CA GLN A 13 -4.12 -5.19 -5.95
C GLN A 13 -4.67 -5.20 -7.36
N ILE A 14 -5.90 -4.72 -7.54
CA ILE A 14 -6.48 -4.59 -8.88
C ILE A 14 -5.71 -3.47 -9.56
N GLY A 15 -4.79 -3.87 -10.45
CA GLY A 15 -4.15 -2.96 -11.38
C GLY A 15 -5.14 -2.57 -12.48
N CYS A 16 -5.34 -1.28 -12.68
CA CYS A 16 -6.12 -0.72 -13.78
C CYS A 16 -5.19 0.06 -14.70
N ILE A 17 -5.52 0.14 -15.99
CA ILE A 17 -4.82 1.00 -16.95
C ILE A 17 -5.70 2.24 -17.17
N CYS A 18 -5.15 3.41 -16.93
CA CYS A 18 -5.76 4.70 -17.24
C CYS A 18 -5.01 5.34 -18.42
N LYS A 19 -5.70 6.12 -19.24
CA LYS A 19 -5.03 6.93 -20.27
C LYS A 19 -4.78 8.33 -19.75
N GLU A 20 -3.53 8.75 -19.76
CA GLU A 20 -3.10 10.12 -19.41
C GLU A 20 -2.28 10.65 -20.59
N ASP A 21 -2.72 11.76 -21.20
CA ASP A 21 -2.08 12.38 -22.37
C ASP A 21 -1.77 11.42 -23.54
N GLY A 22 -2.63 10.42 -23.74
CA GLY A 22 -2.48 9.41 -24.80
C GLY A 22 -1.60 8.21 -24.43
N ASN A 23 -0.97 8.20 -23.25
CA ASN A 23 -0.18 7.08 -22.74
C ASN A 23 -0.98 6.22 -21.76
N ASP A 24 -0.71 4.91 -21.78
CA ASP A 24 -1.27 3.95 -20.85
C ASP A 24 -0.48 3.98 -19.53
N VAL A 25 -1.15 4.31 -18.43
CA VAL A 25 -0.59 4.43 -17.08
C VAL A 25 -1.25 3.41 -16.16
N SER A 26 -0.44 2.59 -15.49
CA SER A 26 -0.93 1.63 -14.50
C SER A 26 -1.24 2.32 -13.15
N VAL A 27 -2.43 2.09 -12.63
CA VAL A 27 -2.91 2.59 -11.34
C VAL A 27 -3.46 1.46 -10.48
N THR A 28 -3.56 1.69 -9.17
CA THR A 28 -4.22 0.78 -8.22
C THR A 28 -5.49 1.43 -7.70
N VAL A 29 -6.61 0.72 -7.79
CA VAL A 29 -7.88 1.15 -7.20
C VAL A 29 -8.14 0.36 -5.92
N ARG A 30 -8.29 1.08 -4.81
CA ARG A 30 -8.64 0.48 -3.51
C ARG A 30 -10.08 0.80 -3.18
N LEU A 31 -10.93 -0.22 -3.22
CA LEU A 31 -12.33 -0.15 -2.78
C LEU A 31 -12.44 -0.61 -1.32
N TYR A 32 -13.22 0.14 -0.56
CA TYR A 32 -13.56 -0.18 0.81
C TYR A 32 -14.85 -0.99 0.85
N GLY A 33 -14.83 -2.11 1.58
CA GLY A 33 -16.01 -2.92 1.81
C GLY A 33 -17.00 -2.22 2.75
N PRO A 34 -18.27 -2.67 2.77
CA PRO A 34 -19.24 -2.21 3.76
C PRO A 34 -18.69 -2.39 5.19
N ASN A 35 -18.99 -1.46 6.09
CA ASN A 35 -18.51 -1.39 7.50
C ASN A 35 -17.02 -1.03 7.71
N THR A 36 -16.34 -0.43 6.73
CA THR A 36 -14.93 0.01 6.91
C THR A 36 -14.76 1.10 7.99
N ASP A 37 -15.81 1.88 8.28
CA ASP A 37 -15.78 2.99 9.24
C ASP A 37 -15.80 2.56 10.71
N TYR A 38 -16.11 1.29 11.01
CA TYR A 38 -16.25 0.80 12.39
C TYR A 38 -14.91 0.42 13.07
N VAL A 39 -13.87 0.14 12.28
CA VAL A 39 -12.56 -0.34 12.79
C VAL A 39 -11.42 0.64 12.49
N ILE A 40 -11.61 1.56 11.53
CA ILE A 40 -10.56 2.49 11.08
C ILE A 40 -11.19 3.88 10.88
N SER A 41 -10.78 4.90 11.65
CA SER A 41 -11.25 6.26 11.39
C SER A 41 -10.75 6.74 10.01
N CYS A 42 -11.66 6.87 9.05
CA CYS A 42 -11.33 7.15 7.65
C CYS A 42 -10.56 8.48 7.48
N GLY A 43 -10.87 9.50 8.31
CA GLY A 43 -10.22 10.82 8.26
C GLY A 43 -8.73 10.81 8.60
N ARG A 44 -8.31 10.19 9.71
CA ARG A 44 -6.89 10.14 10.11
C ARG A 44 -6.05 9.29 9.17
N LYS A 45 -6.59 8.16 8.71
CA LYS A 45 -5.93 7.30 7.71
C LYS A 45 -5.69 8.06 6.42
N LEU A 46 -6.66 8.85 5.97
CA LEU A 46 -6.51 9.61 4.73
C LEU A 46 -5.46 10.71 4.85
N GLN A 47 -5.41 11.42 5.99
CA GLN A 47 -4.36 12.40 6.24
C GLN A 47 -2.97 11.75 6.26
N ALA A 48 -2.83 10.60 6.92
CA ALA A 48 -1.57 9.85 6.92
C ALA A 48 -1.15 9.44 5.50
N ILE A 49 -2.07 8.90 4.70
CA ILE A 49 -1.76 8.49 3.30
C ILE A 49 -1.34 9.69 2.46
N LYS A 50 -2.03 10.83 2.58
CA LYS A 50 -1.66 12.07 1.88
C LYS A 50 -0.25 12.52 2.24
N TYR A 51 0.06 12.54 3.54
CA TYR A 51 1.38 12.95 4.02
C TYR A 51 2.48 11.98 3.54
N LEU A 52 2.28 10.68 3.74
CA LEU A 52 3.24 9.65 3.34
C LEU A 52 3.51 9.70 1.84
N SER A 53 2.45 9.81 1.03
CA SER A 53 2.56 9.97 -0.42
C SER A 53 3.39 11.20 -0.80
N ALA A 54 3.17 12.35 -0.15
CA ALA A 54 3.93 13.57 -0.43
C ALA A 54 5.42 13.45 -0.03
N THR A 55 5.74 12.63 0.97
CA THR A 55 7.12 12.38 1.42
C THR A 55 7.85 11.27 0.65
N GLY A 56 7.24 10.73 -0.40
CA GLY A 56 7.80 9.65 -1.21
C GLY A 56 7.75 8.28 -0.53
N PHE A 57 6.86 8.11 0.44
CA PHE A 57 6.58 6.82 1.09
C PHE A 57 5.25 6.24 0.61
N GLY A 58 5.32 5.01 0.09
CA GLY A 58 4.16 4.32 -0.45
C GLY A 58 3.77 4.81 -1.84
N ALA A 59 2.55 4.47 -2.26
CA ALA A 59 2.04 4.83 -3.57
C ALA A 59 1.50 6.27 -3.58
N ASN A 60 1.72 6.98 -4.67
CA ASN A 60 1.22 8.33 -4.83
C ASN A 60 -0.30 8.34 -4.83
N LEU A 61 -0.91 9.10 -3.93
CA LEU A 61 -2.35 9.26 -3.87
C LEU A 61 -2.81 10.21 -4.99
N LEU A 62 -3.54 9.68 -5.96
CA LEU A 62 -4.04 10.45 -7.10
C LEU A 62 -5.42 11.04 -6.80
N VAL A 63 -6.34 10.19 -6.35
CA VAL A 63 -7.76 10.57 -6.12
C VAL A 63 -8.32 9.83 -4.92
N VAL A 64 -9.23 10.48 -4.19
CA VAL A 64 -10.04 9.87 -3.12
C VAL A 64 -11.51 10.05 -3.49
N PHE A 65 -12.31 9.02 -3.29
CA PHE A 65 -13.76 9.05 -3.52
C PHE A 65 -14.49 8.30 -2.40
N GLY A 66 -15.82 8.42 -2.35
CA GLY A 66 -16.61 8.03 -1.18
C GLY A 66 -16.30 6.64 -0.62
N ASN A 67 -16.17 5.62 -1.47
CA ASN A 67 -15.88 4.24 -1.08
C ASN A 67 -14.46 3.77 -1.46
N GLY A 68 -13.50 4.68 -1.69
CA GLY A 68 -12.17 4.24 -2.11
C GLY A 68 -11.16 5.33 -2.45
N MET A 69 -10.07 4.90 -3.09
CA MET A 69 -9.04 5.78 -3.62
C MET A 69 -8.36 5.17 -4.84
N VAL A 70 -7.70 6.03 -5.62
CA VAL A 70 -6.82 5.67 -6.72
C VAL A 70 -5.39 6.09 -6.36
N GLN A 71 -4.45 5.17 -6.55
CA GLN A 71 -3.03 5.39 -6.29
C GLN A 71 -2.18 4.99 -7.49
N SER A 72 -0.96 5.52 -7.61
CA SER A 72 0.01 5.02 -8.58
C SER A 72 0.27 3.53 -8.38
N PHE A 73 0.43 2.77 -9.46
CA PHE A 73 0.80 1.35 -9.34
C PHE A 73 2.25 1.20 -8.89
N ILE A 74 2.49 0.43 -7.83
CA ILE A 74 3.85 0.04 -7.42
C ILE A 74 4.15 -1.31 -8.07
N ASN A 75 5.03 -1.29 -9.08
CA ASN A 75 5.54 -2.52 -9.69
C ASN A 75 6.62 -3.15 -8.81
N ALA A 76 6.20 -3.79 -7.72
CA ALA A 76 7.10 -4.47 -6.79
C ALA A 76 6.51 -5.80 -6.31
N ARG A 77 7.41 -6.72 -5.93
CA ARG A 77 7.04 -7.98 -5.30
C ARG A 77 7.05 -7.81 -3.78
N THR A 78 5.98 -8.25 -3.12
CA THR A 78 5.92 -8.32 -1.65
C THR A 78 6.97 -9.30 -1.13
N LEU A 79 7.71 -8.88 -0.10
CA LEU A 79 8.66 -9.75 0.59
C LEU A 79 7.92 -10.89 1.28
N ILE A 80 8.48 -12.10 1.19
CA ILE A 80 7.98 -13.29 1.91
C ILE A 80 8.84 -13.53 3.16
N PRO A 81 8.37 -14.32 4.14
CA PRO A 81 9.10 -14.51 5.40
C PRO A 81 10.56 -14.96 5.23
N SER A 82 10.86 -15.80 4.24
CA SER A 82 12.23 -16.22 3.96
C SER A 82 13.15 -15.09 3.47
N ASN A 83 12.61 -14.06 2.81
CA ASN A 83 13.37 -12.87 2.42
C ASN A 83 13.83 -12.08 3.65
N MET A 84 13.04 -12.06 4.72
CA MET A 84 13.33 -11.28 5.93
C MET A 84 14.51 -11.83 6.73
N ILE A 85 14.86 -13.10 6.54
CA ILE A 85 16.00 -13.76 7.19
C ILE A 85 17.32 -13.33 6.54
N ASN A 86 17.29 -12.88 5.28
CA ASN A 86 18.49 -12.45 4.58
C ASN A 86 19.03 -11.14 5.18
N ALA A 87 20.22 -11.19 5.77
CA ALA A 87 20.84 -10.06 6.47
C ALA A 87 21.00 -8.81 5.58
N LYS A 88 21.27 -8.99 4.28
CA LYS A 88 21.40 -7.86 3.34
C LYS A 88 20.06 -7.17 3.11
N LEU A 89 18.99 -7.94 2.90
CA LEU A 89 17.64 -7.38 2.76
C LEU A 89 17.17 -6.73 4.06
N ALA A 90 17.44 -7.36 5.22
CA ALA A 90 17.11 -6.79 6.52
C ALA A 90 17.80 -5.44 6.76
N ALA A 91 19.08 -5.29 6.35
CA ALA A 91 19.81 -4.03 6.44
C ALA A 91 19.18 -2.92 5.58
N GLU A 92 18.76 -3.24 4.34
CA GLU A 92 18.07 -2.27 3.49
C GLU A 92 16.70 -1.86 4.06
N ILE A 93 15.94 -2.82 4.62
CA ILE A 93 14.67 -2.52 5.31
C ILE A 93 14.91 -1.60 6.50
N ALA A 94 15.93 -1.87 7.32
CA ALA A 94 16.27 -1.04 8.48
C ALA A 94 16.66 0.39 8.07
N LYS A 95 17.37 0.54 6.95
CA LYS A 95 17.71 1.85 6.38
C LYS A 95 16.48 2.63 5.93
N GLU A 96 15.54 2.00 5.22
CA GLU A 96 14.30 2.67 4.80
C GLU A 96 13.38 2.97 5.99
N LEU A 97 13.31 2.08 7.00
CA LEU A 97 12.59 2.35 8.25
C LEU A 97 13.18 3.53 9.02
N ARG A 98 14.51 3.67 9.05
CA ARG A 98 15.18 4.84 9.64
C ARG A 98 14.84 6.13 8.90
N ARG A 99 14.65 6.07 7.59
CA ARG A 99 14.23 7.24 6.79
C ARG A 99 12.75 7.57 7.01
N PHE A 100 11.95 6.56 7.35
CA PHE A 100 10.52 6.68 7.62
C PHE A 100 10.22 7.25 9.01
N HIS A 101 10.99 6.86 10.03
CA HIS A 101 10.93 7.40 11.39
C HIS A 101 11.39 8.86 11.45
#